data_AF-A0A920LF35-F1
#
_entry.id   AF-A0A920LF35-F1
#
_cell.length_a   1.000
_cell.length_b   1.000
_cell.length_c   1.000
_cell.angle_alpha   90.00
_cell.angle_beta   90.00
_cell.angle_gamma   90.00
#
_symmetry.space_group_name_H-M   'P 1'
#
loop_
_entity.id
_entity.type
_entity.pdbx_description
1 polymer ?
#
loop_
_entity_poly.entity_id
_entity_poly.type
_entity_poly.pdbx_seq_one_letter_code
_entity_poly.pdbx_strand_id
1 'polypeptide(L)' 'MYQPINVKLGDTLKLNNTINGARCYIAVSGGLKVKSIFGSKAFFSNITDSYFLKKNDEIKVSKNLKIKF' A
#
# COMPACT_ATOMS: atom_id res chain seq x y z
N MET A 1 -5.68 -5.80 14.63
CA MET A 1 -4.70 -4.90 13.97
C MET A 1 -3.30 -5.36 14.35
N TYR A 2 -2.25 -5.04 13.60
CA TYR A 2 -0.84 -5.39 13.91
C TYR A 2 -0.40 -6.84 13.69
N GLN A 3 -1.21 -7.67 13.02
CA GLN A 3 -0.82 -9.01 12.59
C GLN A 3 -0.96 -9.14 11.07
N PRO A 4 -0.04 -9.85 10.41
CA PRO A 4 -0.19 -10.16 8.99
C PRO A 4 -1.38 -11.09 8.78
N ILE A 5 -2.11 -10.89 7.69
CA ILE A 5 -3.21 -11.74 7.27
C ILE A 5 -2.84 -12.28 5.89
N ASN A 6 -3.00 -13.60 5.70
CA ASN A 6 -2.84 -14.20 4.38
C ASN A 6 -4.08 -13.92 3.54
N VAL A 7 -3.86 -13.43 2.33
CA VAL A 7 -4.92 -13.14 1.35
C VAL A 7 -4.71 -14.00 0.11
N LYS A 8 -5.81 -14.30 -0.58
CA LYS A 8 -5.85 -15.04 -1.84
C LYS A 8 -6.37 -14.13 -2.96
N LEU A 9 -6.14 -14.56 -4.20
CA LEU A 9 -6.69 -13.86 -5.36
C LEU A 9 -8.22 -13.84 -5.27
N GLY A 10 -8.82 -12.66 -5.45
CA GLY A 10 -10.26 -12.45 -5.36
C GLY A 10 -10.75 -11.97 -3.98
N ASP A 11 -9.91 -12.02 -2.95
CA ASP A 11 -10.28 -11.50 -1.63
C ASP A 11 -10.49 -9.98 -1.69
N THR A 12 -11.49 -9.50 -0.94
CA THR A 12 -11.80 -8.07 -0.81
C THR A 12 -11.61 -7.61 0.63
N LEU A 13 -10.76 -6.60 0.82
CA LEU A 13 -10.61 -5.91 2.09
C LEU A 13 -11.50 -4.66 2.14
N LYS A 14 -12.35 -4.55 3.17
CA LYS A 14 -13.17 -3.37 3.43
C LYS A 14 -12.75 -2.73 4.74
N LEU A 15 -12.34 -1.46 4.69
CA LEU A 15 -12.13 -0.64 5.88
C LEU A 15 -13.39 0.18 6.15
N ASN A 16 -13.91 0.08 7.37
CA ASN A 16 -15.05 0.88 7.83
C ASN A 16 -14.56 2.15 8.55
N ASN A 17 -15.51 2.97 9.00
CA ASN A 17 -15.22 4.17 9.78
C ASN A 17 -14.49 3.81 11.09
N THR A 18 -13.50 4.63 11.42
CA THR A 18 -12.77 4.54 12.68
C THR A 18 -13.65 4.99 13.86
N ILE A 19 -13.54 4.29 14.99
CA ILE A 19 -14.19 4.68 16.25
C ILE A 19 -13.23 5.53 17.09
N ASN A 20 -11.91 5.33 16.96
CA ASN A 20 -10.88 6.06 17.69
C ASN A 20 -9.63 6.28 16.82
N GLY A 21 -9.15 7.53 16.76
CA GLY A 21 -8.09 7.97 15.86
C GLY A 21 -8.60 8.32 14.45
N ALA A 22 -7.73 8.87 13.60
CA ALA A 22 -8.11 9.40 12.29
C ALA A 22 -7.40 8.72 11.09
N ARG A 23 -6.39 7.88 11.35
CA ARG A 23 -5.56 7.28 10.31
C ARG A 23 -5.38 5.79 10.54
N CYS A 24 -5.30 5.03 9.46
CA CYS A 24 -4.87 3.64 9.46
C CYS A 24 -3.82 3.44 8.36
N TYR A 25 -3.06 2.36 8.47
CA TYR A 25 -2.03 2.02 7.51
C TYR A 25 -2.19 0.57 7.09
N ILE A 26 -1.97 0.31 5.80
CA ILE A 26 -1.97 -1.04 5.22
C ILE A 26 -0.57 -1.27 4.65
N ALA A 27 0.02 -2.39 5.02
CA ALA A 27 1.24 -2.89 4.41
C ALA A 27 0.94 -4.17 3.64
N VAL A 28 1.56 -4.32 2.47
CA VAL A 28 1.53 -5.55 1.68
C VAL A 28 2.94 -6.15 1.66
N SER A 29 3.01 -7.47 1.74
CA SER A 29 4.27 -8.21 1.66
C SER A 29 5.02 -7.88 0.37
N GLY A 30 6.32 -7.55 0.47
CA GLY A 30 7.14 -7.08 -0.66
C GLY A 30 7.01 -5.58 -0.97
N GLY A 31 5.98 -4.90 -0.46
CA GLY A 31 5.77 -3.46 -0.65
C GLY A 31 5.25 -3.10 -2.05
N LEU A 32 4.88 -1.82 -2.22
CA LEU A 32 4.29 -1.33 -3.47
C LEU A 32 5.36 -1.01 -4.51
N LYS A 33 5.09 -1.37 -5.77
CA LYS A 33 5.92 -1.01 -6.92
C LYS A 33 5.48 0.36 -7.44
N VAL A 34 6.10 1.40 -6.88
CA VAL A 34 5.88 2.80 -7.24
C VAL A 34 7.18 3.46 -7.71
N LYS A 35 7.05 4.50 -8.54
CA LYS A 35 8.17 5.33 -9.02
C LYS A 35 8.86 5.98 -7.82
N SER A 36 10.19 6.05 -7.86
CA SER A 36 10.95 6.84 -6.89
C SER A 36 11.29 8.20 -7.48
N ILE A 37 11.13 9.25 -6.67
CA ILE A 37 11.51 10.62 -6.98
C ILE A 37 12.44 11.09 -5.86
N PHE A 38 13.63 11.58 -6.21
CA PHE A 38 14.69 11.97 -5.26
C PHE A 38 15.04 10.88 -4.23
N GLY A 39 15.02 9.60 -4.65
CA GLY A 39 15.31 8.46 -3.76
C GLY A 39 14.18 8.11 -2.78
N SER A 40 13.07 8.85 -2.78
CA SER A 40 11.89 8.58 -1.96
C SER A 40 10.76 7.99 -2.79
N LYS A 41 9.82 7.31 -2.13
CA LYS A 41 8.56 6.82 -2.70
C LYS A 41 7.33 7.49 -2.07
N ALA A 42 7.56 8.51 -1.22
CA ALA A 42 6.49 9.27 -0.61
C ALA A 42 5.80 10.16 -1.64
N PHE A 43 4.50 10.38 -1.45
CA PHE A 43 3.73 11.32 -2.25
C PHE A 43 3.84 12.72 -1.66
N PHE A 44 4.01 13.72 -2.53
CA PHE A 44 4.07 15.11 -2.14
C PHE A 44 3.41 15.98 -3.22
N SER A 45 2.49 16.84 -2.80
CA SER A 45 1.73 17.69 -3.71
C SER A 45 2.64 18.53 -4.60
N ASN A 46 2.28 18.68 -5.88
CA ASN A 46 3.04 19.39 -6.91
C ASN A 46 4.42 18.80 -7.27
N ILE A 47 4.86 17.71 -6.63
CA ILE A 47 6.08 16.99 -7.00
C ILE A 47 5.76 15.62 -7.60
N THR A 48 4.81 14.90 -7.03
CA THR A 48 4.41 13.56 -7.49
C THR A 48 3.14 13.64 -8.34
N ASP A 49 3.05 12.78 -9.37
CA ASP A 49 1.96 12.76 -10.37
C ASP A 49 0.55 12.62 -9.76
N SER A 50 0.45 11.98 -8.60
CA SER A 50 -0.77 11.91 -7.79
C SER A 50 -0.41 12.01 -6.31
N TYR A 51 -1.34 12.45 -5.47
CA TYR A 51 -1.19 12.49 -4.01
C TYR A 51 -2.24 11.64 -3.28
N PHE A 52 -3.16 10.99 -4.00
CA PHE A 52 -4.20 10.11 -3.46
C PHE A 52 -4.60 9.02 -4.46
N LEU A 53 -5.22 7.95 -3.96
CA LEU A 53 -5.75 6.85 -4.76
C LEU A 53 -7.14 7.17 -5.28
N LYS A 54 -7.41 6.84 -6.54
CA LYS A 54 -8.70 7.01 -7.20
C LYS A 54 -9.41 5.68 -7.38
N LYS A 55 -10.72 5.74 -7.58
CA LYS A 55 -11.52 4.54 -7.88
C LYS A 55 -10.96 3.86 -9.14
N ASN A 56 -10.82 2.54 -9.06
CA ASN A 56 -10.26 1.68 -10.11
C ASN A 56 -8.73 1.81 -10.35
N ASP A 57 -7.99 2.48 -9.46
CA ASP A 57 -6.53 2.43 -9.53
C ASP A 57 -6.01 1.01 -9.27
N GLU A 58 -5.07 0.56 -10.11
CA GLU A 58 -4.35 -0.69 -9.93
C GLU A 58 -2.94 -0.44 -9.40
N ILE A 59 -2.64 -0.97 -8.21
CA ILE A 59 -1.32 -0.83 -7.59
C ILE A 59 -0.58 -2.16 -7.67
N LYS A 60 0.54 -2.18 -8.39
CA LYS A 60 1.38 -3.37 -8.49
C LYS A 60 2.16 -3.58 -7.19
N VAL A 61 2.20 -4.81 -6.72
CA VAL A 61 2.99 -5.22 -5.53
C VAL A 61 4.33 -5.79 -6.01
N SER A 62 5.41 -5.47 -5.29
CA SER A 62 6.72 -6.04 -5.59
C SER A 62 6.75 -7.50 -5.15
N LYS A 63 7.42 -8.36 -5.92
CA LYS A 63 7.63 -9.74 -5.49
C LYS A 63 8.51 -9.73 -4.23
N ASN A 64 8.06 -10.42 -3.20
CA ASN A 64 8.90 -10.69 -2.06
C ASN A 64 10.02 -11.64 -2.54
N LEU A 65 11.26 -11.17 -2.55
CA LEU A 65 12.39 -12.07 -2.69
C LEU A 65 12.35 -12.97 -1.47
N LYS A 66 12.02 -14.25 -1.64
CA LYS A 66 12.29 -15.25 -0.62
C LYS A 66 13.80 -15.20 -0.38
N ILE A 67 14.22 -14.51 0.67
CA ILE A 67 15.57 -14.66 1.19
C ILE A 67 15.62 -16.11 1.67
N LYS A 68 16.27 -16.97 0.89
CA LYS A 68 16.68 -18.28 1.37
C LYS A 68 17.76 -17.99 2.40
N PHE A 69 17.44 -18.21 3.68
CA PHE A 69 18.44 -18.38 4.71
C PHE A 69 19.15 -19.72 4.49
#